data_AF-A0A014LNY5-F1
#
_entry.id   AF-A0A014LNY5-F1
#
_cell.length_a   1.000
_cell.length_b   1.000
_cell.length_c   1.000
_cell.angle_alpha   90.00
_cell.angle_beta   90.00
_cell.angle_gamma   90.00
#
_symmetry.space_group_name_H-M   'P 1'
#
loop_
_entity.id
_entity.type
_entity.pdbx_description
1 polymer ?
#
loop_
_entity_poly.entity_id
_entity_poly.type
_entity_poly.pdbx_seq_one_letter_code
_entity_poly.pdbx_strand_id
1 'polypeptide(L)'
;MKEYAAGMTWGEGPRWQRGALWLSDTQGGKLWTDHDGPWRGIPLDAIPNGLWFLPDGRLVGAMMHQRRIGVWTGEQFDTYADLSAVATGPLGDMVGDPHGNLYVDDVGFAAHAGEPLRPGRLLRVAADGAVHVAAEDVEFPNGLAFVGDGRTLVVAETTRQRLTAFTVADDGALTDRRTYADLAHLIGDDVRPDGIWSTQDGVWVATTTGHAVALVRENELVTSIGTGTLLPIACCSDGGNRLFVTLADTHGLPLGEAMATKAVHTTVALLEVPKAGDTS
;
A
#
# COMPACT_ATOMS: atom_id res chain seq x y z
N MET A 1 -13.14 11.08 12.12
CA MET A 1 -12.01 11.40 11.22
C MET A 1 -11.78 12.89 11.24
N LYS A 2 -10.51 13.31 11.38
CA LYS A 2 -10.11 14.71 11.21
C LYS A 2 -9.21 14.81 9.98
N GLU A 3 -9.38 15.82 9.14
CA GLU A 3 -8.44 16.07 8.05
C GLU A 3 -7.05 16.39 8.61
N TYR A 4 -6.04 15.68 8.11
CA TYR A 4 -4.62 15.89 8.41
C TYR A 4 -3.95 16.70 7.29
N ALA A 5 -4.24 16.36 6.04
CA ALA A 5 -3.65 16.98 4.86
C ALA A 5 -4.57 16.84 3.64
N ALA A 6 -4.32 17.64 2.61
CA ALA A 6 -5.12 17.67 1.38
C ALA A 6 -4.28 18.12 0.17
N GLY A 7 -4.87 18.02 -1.02
CA GLY A 7 -4.32 18.61 -2.26
C GLY A 7 -3.74 17.61 -3.25
N MET A 8 -3.82 16.31 -2.96
CA MET A 8 -3.35 15.25 -3.85
C MET A 8 -4.42 14.88 -4.88
N THR A 9 -4.02 14.35 -6.03
CA THR A 9 -4.97 13.78 -7.01
C THR A 9 -5.29 12.33 -6.65
N TRP A 10 -4.27 11.47 -6.53
CA TRP A 10 -4.43 10.06 -6.17
C TRP A 10 -3.36 9.65 -5.16
N GLY A 11 -3.68 9.72 -3.88
CA GLY A 11 -2.72 9.54 -2.79
C GLY A 11 -2.54 8.08 -2.36
N GLU A 12 -1.32 7.60 -2.48
CA GLU A 12 -0.90 6.20 -2.31
C GLU A 12 0.30 6.06 -1.35
N GLY A 13 0.50 4.84 -0.87
CA GLY A 13 1.69 4.45 -0.11
C GLY A 13 2.05 5.39 1.06
N PRO A 14 1.10 5.84 1.91
CA PRO A 14 1.43 6.68 3.05
C PRO A 14 2.41 5.95 3.98
N ARG A 15 3.45 6.64 4.45
CA ARG A 15 4.42 6.12 5.42
C ARG A 15 4.74 7.19 6.45
N TRP A 16 4.65 6.81 7.72
CA TRP A 16 5.07 7.66 8.83
C TRP A 16 6.50 7.33 9.24
N GLN A 17 7.36 8.34 9.31
CA GLN A 17 8.74 8.17 9.77
C GLN A 17 9.20 9.43 10.49
N ARG A 18 9.76 9.26 11.69
CA ARG A 18 10.41 10.34 12.47
C ARG A 18 9.55 11.62 12.60
N GLY A 19 8.26 11.47 12.84
CA GLY A 19 7.36 12.60 13.08
C GLY A 19 6.75 13.21 11.81
N ALA A 20 6.98 12.60 10.65
CA ALA A 20 6.52 13.11 9.37
C ALA A 20 5.79 12.04 8.57
N LEU A 21 4.79 12.46 7.81
CA LEU A 21 4.10 11.66 6.82
C LEU A 21 4.76 11.85 5.45
N TRP A 22 4.90 10.76 4.71
CA TRP A 22 5.33 10.72 3.32
C TRP A 22 4.28 9.98 2.51
N LEU A 23 3.98 10.44 1.30
CA LEU A 23 2.90 9.90 0.47
C LEU A 23 3.20 10.14 -1.01
N SER A 24 2.91 9.16 -1.86
CA SER A 24 3.02 9.32 -3.30
C SER A 24 1.71 9.76 -3.93
N ASP A 25 1.73 10.70 -4.86
CA ASP A 25 0.56 11.13 -5.64
C ASP A 25 0.73 10.68 -7.09
N THR A 26 0.23 9.48 -7.40
CA THR A 26 0.51 8.78 -8.67
C THR A 26 -0.09 9.47 -9.89
N GLN A 27 -1.19 10.21 -9.73
CA GLN A 27 -1.80 10.98 -10.82
C GLN A 27 -1.42 12.47 -10.82
N GLY A 28 -1.10 13.02 -9.64
CA GLY A 28 -0.70 14.41 -9.46
C GLY A 28 0.79 14.67 -9.67
N GLY A 29 1.62 13.62 -9.74
CA GLY A 29 3.03 13.73 -10.11
C GLY A 29 3.93 14.26 -8.99
N LYS A 30 3.62 13.94 -7.73
CA LYS A 30 4.29 14.56 -6.56
C LYS A 30 4.58 13.56 -5.45
N LEU A 31 5.68 13.77 -4.74
CA LEU A 31 5.92 13.22 -3.40
C LEU A 31 5.47 14.23 -2.37
N TRP A 32 4.48 13.90 -1.56
CA TRP A 32 3.97 14.77 -0.52
C TRP A 32 4.56 14.45 0.85
N THR A 33 4.92 15.48 1.61
CA THR A 33 5.44 15.33 2.98
C THR A 33 5.36 16.61 3.82
N ASP A 34 5.43 16.44 5.14
CA ASP A 34 5.63 17.48 6.17
C ASP A 34 6.97 17.33 6.92
N HIS A 35 7.94 16.57 6.37
CA HIS A 35 9.23 16.30 7.04
C HIS A 35 10.05 17.54 7.43
N ASP A 36 10.01 18.59 6.60
CA ASP A 36 10.78 19.83 6.80
C ASP A 36 9.89 21.04 7.10
N GLY A 37 8.65 20.83 7.55
CA GLY A 37 7.72 21.90 7.88
C GLY A 37 6.30 21.63 7.40
N PRO A 38 5.59 22.62 6.82
CA PRO A 38 4.22 22.43 6.43
C PRO A 38 4.10 21.41 5.28
N TRP A 39 2.94 20.76 5.22
CA TRP A 39 2.56 19.85 4.14
C TRP A 39 2.79 20.45 2.76
N ARG A 40 3.62 19.79 1.94
CA ARG A 40 3.99 20.24 0.60
C ARG A 40 4.15 19.06 -0.36
N GLY A 41 3.90 19.31 -1.64
CA GLY A 41 4.14 18.35 -2.72
C GLY A 41 5.40 18.72 -3.51
N ILE A 42 6.34 17.79 -3.62
CA ILE A 42 7.57 17.90 -4.40
C ILE A 42 7.30 17.28 -5.77
N PRO A 43 7.36 18.04 -6.88
CA PRO A 43 7.14 17.50 -8.22
C PRO A 43 8.17 16.42 -8.58
N LEU A 44 7.72 15.36 -9.24
CA LEU A 44 8.56 14.26 -9.70
C LEU A 44 8.35 13.99 -11.19
N ASP A 45 9.44 13.73 -11.91
CA ASP A 45 9.39 13.22 -13.28
C ASP A 45 9.00 11.73 -13.34
N ALA A 46 9.37 10.99 -12.28
CA ALA A 46 9.13 9.56 -12.13
C ALA A 46 8.48 9.31 -10.77
N ILE A 47 7.26 8.79 -10.78
CA ILE A 47 6.44 8.67 -9.57
C ILE A 47 6.51 7.22 -9.06
N PRO A 48 6.88 7.00 -7.79
CA PRO A 48 6.69 5.70 -7.16
C PRO A 48 5.19 5.47 -6.85
N ASN A 49 4.76 4.22 -6.71
CA ASN A 49 3.44 3.94 -6.12
C ASN A 49 3.61 3.71 -4.61
N GLY A 50 4.09 2.53 -4.21
CA GLY A 50 4.47 2.23 -2.83
C GLY A 50 5.75 2.93 -2.37
N LEU A 51 5.82 3.22 -1.07
CA LEU A 51 6.99 3.79 -0.39
C LEU A 51 7.41 2.88 0.77
N TRP A 52 8.70 2.88 1.11
CA TRP A 52 9.18 2.24 2.33
C TRP A 52 10.45 2.90 2.87
N PHE A 53 10.68 2.82 4.18
CA PHE A 53 11.94 3.23 4.78
C PHE A 53 12.81 2.01 5.05
N LEU A 54 13.99 1.97 4.45
CA LEU A 54 15.00 0.96 4.74
C LEU A 54 15.45 1.02 6.22
N PRO A 55 16.05 -0.05 6.76
CA PRO A 55 16.56 -0.05 8.14
C PRO A 55 17.55 1.09 8.46
N ASP A 56 18.29 1.57 7.46
CA ASP A 56 19.21 2.70 7.57
C ASP A 56 18.51 4.08 7.50
N GLY A 57 17.20 4.10 7.27
CA GLY A 57 16.36 5.29 7.20
C GLY A 57 16.27 5.94 5.83
N ARG A 58 16.86 5.37 4.77
CA ARG A 58 16.65 5.85 3.40
C ARG A 58 15.21 5.54 2.95
N LEU A 59 14.58 6.52 2.31
CA LEU A 59 13.28 6.34 1.66
C LEU A 59 13.48 5.68 0.28
N VAL A 60 12.77 4.60 0.03
CA VAL A 60 12.69 3.92 -1.25
C VAL A 60 11.27 3.92 -1.79
N GLY A 61 11.12 3.75 -3.11
CA GLY A 61 9.82 3.76 -3.77
C GLY A 61 9.74 2.79 -4.94
N ALA A 62 8.56 2.19 -5.15
CA ALA A 62 8.30 1.24 -6.21
C ALA A 62 7.97 2.03 -7.47
N MET A 63 8.93 2.17 -8.38
CA MET A 63 8.78 3.07 -9.52
C MET A 63 7.77 2.47 -10.50
N MET A 64 6.51 2.92 -10.41
CA MET A 64 5.30 2.28 -10.94
C MET A 64 5.46 1.79 -12.37
N HIS A 65 6.03 2.62 -13.25
CA HIS A 65 6.17 2.32 -14.68
C HIS A 65 7.61 2.06 -15.14
N GLN A 66 8.55 1.88 -14.20
CA GLN A 66 9.98 1.78 -14.53
C GLN A 66 10.62 0.45 -14.13
N ARG A 67 9.85 -0.50 -13.58
CA ARG A 67 10.33 -1.85 -13.19
C ARG A 67 11.62 -1.79 -12.37
N ARG A 68 11.67 -0.87 -11.40
CA ARG A 68 12.81 -0.69 -10.50
C ARG A 68 12.33 -0.19 -9.14
N ILE A 69 13.11 -0.45 -8.11
CA ILE A 69 13.02 0.28 -6.84
C ILE A 69 13.92 1.51 -6.95
N GLY A 70 13.36 2.66 -6.61
CA GLY A 70 14.09 3.92 -6.50
C GLY A 70 14.51 4.21 -5.07
N VAL A 71 15.59 4.95 -4.87
CA VAL A 71 16.02 5.53 -3.59
C VAL A 71 15.97 7.05 -3.67
N TRP A 72 15.35 7.67 -2.68
CA TRP A 72 15.19 9.12 -2.61
C TRP A 72 16.52 9.81 -2.34
N THR A 73 16.84 10.83 -3.14
CA THR A 73 18.09 11.62 -3.03
C THR A 73 17.89 12.98 -2.36
N GLY A 74 16.65 13.35 -2.03
CA GLY A 74 16.27 14.71 -1.62
C GLY A 74 15.58 15.50 -2.73
N GLU A 75 15.72 15.08 -3.98
CA GLU A 75 15.14 15.75 -5.16
C GLU A 75 14.42 14.76 -6.10
N GLN A 76 14.96 13.55 -6.25
CA GLN A 76 14.44 12.53 -7.16
C GLN A 76 14.67 11.11 -6.62
N PHE A 77 14.22 10.11 -7.37
CA PHE A 77 14.48 8.69 -7.08
C PHE A 77 15.53 8.10 -8.04
N ASP A 78 16.74 7.90 -7.54
CA ASP A 78 17.82 7.17 -8.24
C ASP A 78 17.61 5.66 -8.13
N THR A 79 18.29 4.85 -8.93
CA THR A 79 18.05 3.39 -8.92
C THR A 79 18.65 2.75 -7.68
N TYR A 80 17.80 2.05 -6.92
CA TYR A 80 18.20 1.18 -5.82
C TYR A 80 18.35 -0.27 -6.28
N ALA A 81 17.37 -0.79 -7.02
CA ALA A 81 17.37 -2.14 -7.57
C ALA A 81 16.64 -2.19 -8.91
N ASP A 82 17.18 -2.94 -9.87
CA ASP A 82 16.57 -3.18 -11.18
C ASP A 82 15.74 -4.48 -11.15
N LEU A 83 14.45 -4.38 -11.45
CA LEU A 83 13.51 -5.49 -11.45
C LEU A 83 13.09 -5.86 -12.88
N SER A 84 13.67 -5.26 -13.92
CA SER A 84 13.26 -5.42 -15.32
C SER A 84 13.32 -6.87 -15.82
N ALA A 85 14.16 -7.71 -15.22
CA ALA A 85 14.29 -9.13 -15.54
C ALA A 85 13.11 -10.00 -15.02
N VAL A 86 12.37 -9.52 -14.01
CA VAL A 86 11.32 -10.31 -13.34
C VAL A 86 9.95 -9.62 -13.33
N ALA A 87 9.90 -8.29 -13.34
CA ALA A 87 8.68 -7.51 -13.33
C ALA A 87 8.02 -7.52 -14.72
N THR A 88 6.72 -7.73 -14.73
CA THR A 88 5.90 -7.91 -15.93
C THR A 88 4.93 -6.76 -16.15
N GLY A 89 4.36 -6.20 -15.09
CA GLY A 89 3.46 -5.06 -15.12
C GLY A 89 3.96 -3.87 -14.30
N PRO A 90 3.05 -2.92 -14.01
CA PRO A 90 3.31 -1.84 -13.09
C PRO A 90 3.57 -2.35 -11.66
N LEU A 91 4.51 -1.71 -10.96
CA LEU A 91 4.73 -1.98 -9.54
C LEU A 91 3.75 -1.16 -8.70
N GLY A 92 3.14 -1.78 -7.70
CA GLY A 92 2.22 -1.14 -6.75
C GLY A 92 2.91 -0.84 -5.42
N ASP A 93 2.40 -1.42 -4.33
CA ASP A 93 2.87 -1.17 -2.98
C ASP A 93 4.10 -2.02 -2.61
N MET A 94 4.75 -1.69 -1.48
CA MET A 94 5.88 -2.42 -0.95
C MET A 94 5.95 -2.43 0.58
N VAL A 95 6.64 -3.45 1.09
CA VAL A 95 7.00 -3.56 2.50
C VAL A 95 8.43 -4.11 2.62
N GLY A 96 9.16 -3.70 3.65
CA GLY A 96 10.48 -4.23 3.95
C GLY A 96 10.57 -4.87 5.32
N ASP A 97 11.48 -5.80 5.49
CA ASP A 97 11.76 -6.44 6.78
C ASP A 97 12.94 -5.76 7.51
N PRO A 98 13.16 -6.08 8.80
CA PRO A 98 14.29 -5.55 9.56
C PRO A 98 15.68 -5.95 9.03
N HIS A 99 15.76 -6.96 8.17
CA HIS A 99 17.00 -7.42 7.55
C HIS A 99 17.32 -6.68 6.25
N GLY A 100 16.41 -5.83 5.77
CA GLY A 100 16.60 -5.04 4.55
C GLY A 100 16.10 -5.74 3.28
N ASN A 101 15.39 -6.85 3.39
CA ASN A 101 14.65 -7.39 2.25
C ASN A 101 13.44 -6.50 1.96
N LEU A 102 13.13 -6.31 0.68
CA LEU A 102 11.93 -5.63 0.21
C LEU A 102 11.05 -6.63 -0.54
N TYR A 103 9.75 -6.60 -0.26
CA TYR A 103 8.72 -7.28 -1.00
C TYR A 103 7.86 -6.23 -1.68
N VAL A 104 7.64 -6.38 -2.97
CA VAL A 104 6.91 -5.42 -3.80
C VAL A 104 5.93 -6.18 -4.67
N ASP A 105 4.74 -5.62 -4.84
CA ASP A 105 3.81 -6.19 -5.79
C ASP A 105 4.11 -5.78 -7.24
N ASP A 106 3.74 -6.67 -8.15
CA ASP A 106 3.70 -6.44 -9.59
C ASP A 106 2.30 -6.83 -10.06
N VAL A 107 1.55 -5.87 -10.61
CA VAL A 107 0.16 -6.08 -11.04
C VAL A 107 0.07 -7.09 -12.19
N GLY A 108 1.15 -7.31 -12.95
CA GLY A 108 1.25 -8.31 -14.01
C GLY A 108 0.68 -7.87 -15.37
N PHE A 109 -0.10 -6.79 -15.42
CA PHE A 109 -0.61 -6.20 -16.66
C PHE A 109 -0.87 -4.70 -16.50
N ALA A 110 -0.74 -3.95 -17.60
CA ALA A 110 -1.05 -2.53 -17.66
C ALA A 110 -2.47 -2.30 -18.21
N ALA A 111 -3.48 -2.27 -17.34
CA ALA A 111 -4.88 -2.06 -17.71
C ALA A 111 -5.08 -0.78 -18.56
N HIS A 112 -4.41 0.31 -18.19
CA HIS A 112 -4.49 1.60 -18.90
C HIS A 112 -3.91 1.52 -20.33
N ALA A 113 -3.07 0.53 -20.61
CA ALA A 113 -2.49 0.29 -21.93
C ALA A 113 -3.33 -0.70 -22.76
N GLY A 114 -4.48 -1.15 -22.24
CA GLY A 114 -5.36 -2.12 -22.90
C GLY A 114 -4.81 -3.55 -22.88
N GLU A 115 -3.85 -3.85 -22.00
CA GLU A 115 -3.34 -5.21 -21.86
C GLU A 115 -4.42 -6.14 -21.28
N PRO A 116 -4.47 -7.40 -21.72
CA PRO A 116 -5.39 -8.38 -21.15
C PRO A 116 -5.07 -8.63 -19.68
N LEU A 117 -6.11 -8.88 -18.88
CA LEU A 117 -5.96 -9.27 -17.48
C LEU A 117 -5.03 -10.47 -17.36
N ARG A 118 -4.06 -10.38 -16.45
CA ARG A 118 -3.18 -11.49 -16.06
C ARG A 118 -3.01 -11.47 -14.55
N PRO A 119 -2.79 -12.63 -13.91
CA PRO A 119 -2.32 -12.63 -12.54
C PRO A 119 -1.01 -11.86 -12.41
N GLY A 120 -0.89 -11.13 -11.32
CA GLY A 120 0.33 -10.45 -10.88
C GLY A 120 1.24 -11.36 -10.06
N ARG A 121 2.24 -10.74 -9.45
CA ARG A 121 3.32 -11.40 -8.71
C ARG A 121 3.65 -10.64 -7.44
N LEU A 122 4.31 -11.33 -6.52
CA LEU A 122 5.15 -10.69 -5.51
C LEU A 122 6.61 -10.87 -5.91
N LEU A 123 7.36 -9.79 -5.89
CA LEU A 123 8.79 -9.77 -6.15
C LEU A 123 9.52 -9.49 -4.84
N ARG A 124 10.74 -10.01 -4.72
CA ARG A 124 11.63 -9.76 -3.58
C ARG A 124 12.95 -9.18 -4.06
N VAL A 125 13.37 -8.09 -3.43
CA VAL A 125 14.76 -7.60 -3.46
C VAL A 125 15.40 -8.00 -2.13
N ALA A 126 16.35 -8.91 -2.17
CA ALA A 126 17.09 -9.32 -0.98
C ALA A 126 18.04 -8.22 -0.52
N ALA A 127 18.46 -8.28 0.75
CA ALA A 127 19.38 -7.28 1.33
C ALA A 127 20.74 -7.17 0.62
N ASP A 128 21.18 -8.24 -0.07
CA ASP A 128 22.38 -8.27 -0.91
C ASP A 128 22.15 -7.74 -2.33
N GLY A 129 20.92 -7.33 -2.65
CA GLY A 129 20.50 -6.83 -3.95
C GLY A 129 19.97 -7.88 -4.92
N ALA A 130 19.97 -9.17 -4.56
CA ALA A 130 19.43 -10.21 -5.42
C ALA A 130 17.92 -10.08 -5.60
N VAL A 131 17.45 -10.21 -6.85
CA VAL A 131 16.04 -10.04 -7.20
C VAL A 131 15.41 -11.39 -7.56
N HIS A 132 14.25 -11.67 -6.97
CA HIS A 132 13.53 -12.94 -7.15
C HIS A 132 12.03 -12.70 -7.37
N VAL A 133 11.39 -13.60 -8.12
CA VAL A 133 9.95 -13.79 -8.02
C VAL A 133 9.68 -14.55 -6.73
N ALA A 134 8.96 -13.92 -5.80
CA ALA A 134 8.65 -14.49 -4.48
C ALA A 134 7.34 -15.30 -4.51
N ALA A 135 6.36 -14.87 -5.31
CA ALA A 135 5.13 -15.59 -5.57
C ALA A 135 4.57 -15.26 -6.95
N GLU A 136 4.09 -16.27 -7.67
CA GLU A 136 3.34 -16.14 -8.94
C GLU A 136 1.83 -16.12 -8.66
N ASP A 137 1.01 -15.81 -9.65
CA ASP A 137 -0.45 -15.98 -9.59
C ASP A 137 -1.13 -15.28 -8.39
N VAL A 138 -0.78 -14.01 -8.15
CA VAL A 138 -1.44 -13.15 -7.15
C VAL A 138 -2.33 -12.15 -7.89
N GLU A 139 -3.64 -12.16 -7.66
CA GLU A 139 -4.58 -11.42 -8.50
C GLU A 139 -4.77 -9.96 -8.09
N PHE A 140 -4.27 -9.06 -8.92
CA PHE A 140 -4.28 -7.62 -8.67
C PHE A 140 -3.76 -7.32 -7.25
N PRO A 141 -2.50 -7.68 -6.96
CA PRO A 141 -1.91 -7.44 -5.67
C PRO A 141 -1.83 -5.92 -5.42
N ASN A 142 -2.00 -5.56 -4.15
CA ASN A 142 -1.91 -4.20 -3.64
C ASN A 142 -1.16 -4.26 -2.30
N GLY A 143 -1.57 -3.46 -1.30
CA GLY A 143 -0.94 -3.34 0.00
C GLY A 143 -0.34 -4.64 0.57
N LEU A 144 0.88 -4.52 1.10
CA LEU A 144 1.61 -5.61 1.75
C LEU A 144 1.93 -5.25 3.20
N ALA A 145 1.87 -6.23 4.09
CA ALA A 145 2.26 -6.05 5.48
C ALA A 145 2.79 -7.35 6.11
N PHE A 146 3.82 -7.22 6.95
CA PHE A 146 4.23 -8.29 7.85
C PHE A 146 3.34 -8.32 9.09
N VAL A 147 2.88 -9.49 9.49
CA VAL A 147 1.99 -9.66 10.66
C VAL A 147 2.71 -10.48 11.74
N GLY A 148 2.38 -10.20 13.00
CA GLY A 148 2.90 -10.94 14.15
C GLY A 148 4.40 -10.73 14.36
N ASP A 149 5.15 -11.83 14.37
CA ASP A 149 6.61 -11.86 14.55
C ASP A 149 7.40 -11.57 13.26
N GLY A 150 6.71 -11.23 12.17
CA GLY A 150 7.34 -10.98 10.87
C GLY A 150 7.53 -12.24 10.02
N ARG A 151 7.12 -13.42 10.49
CA ARG A 151 7.17 -14.67 9.69
C ARG A 151 5.96 -14.87 8.78
N THR A 152 4.98 -13.95 8.81
CA THR A 152 3.84 -13.97 7.90
C THR A 152 3.79 -12.67 7.09
N LEU A 153 3.87 -12.78 5.77
CA LEU A 153 3.61 -11.69 4.84
C LEU A 153 2.16 -11.80 4.36
N VAL A 154 1.42 -10.70 4.47
CA VAL A 154 0.05 -10.57 3.96
C VAL A 154 0.05 -9.62 2.77
N VAL A 155 -0.72 -9.95 1.74
CA VAL A 155 -0.99 -9.12 0.57
C VAL A 155 -2.50 -8.96 0.37
N ALA A 156 -2.95 -7.76 0.02
CA ALA A 156 -4.30 -7.52 -0.47
C ALA A 156 -4.43 -7.97 -1.94
N GLU A 157 -5.37 -8.87 -2.23
CA GLU A 157 -5.73 -9.22 -3.61
C GLU A 157 -7.04 -8.53 -3.97
N THR A 158 -6.95 -7.41 -4.69
CA THR A 158 -8.11 -6.54 -4.97
C THR A 158 -9.23 -7.28 -5.70
N THR A 159 -8.88 -8.07 -6.72
CA THR A 159 -9.86 -8.81 -7.54
C THR A 159 -10.40 -10.05 -6.84
N ARG A 160 -9.63 -10.65 -5.93
CA ARG A 160 -10.06 -11.82 -5.12
C ARG A 160 -10.76 -11.44 -3.83
N GLN A 161 -10.80 -10.14 -3.50
CA GLN A 161 -11.55 -9.61 -2.36
C GLN A 161 -11.13 -10.26 -1.04
N ARG A 162 -9.84 -10.46 -0.88
CA ARG A 162 -9.27 -11.13 0.29
C ARG A 162 -7.89 -10.60 0.61
N LEU A 163 -7.45 -10.91 1.82
CA LEU A 163 -6.06 -10.89 2.19
C LEU A 163 -5.48 -12.31 2.09
N THR A 164 -4.38 -12.46 1.37
CA THR A 164 -3.63 -13.71 1.26
C THR A 164 -2.39 -13.63 2.13
N ALA A 165 -2.15 -14.66 2.95
CA ALA A 165 -0.94 -14.82 3.75
C ALA A 165 0.03 -15.82 3.12
N PHE A 166 1.31 -15.58 3.37
CA PHE A 166 2.42 -16.47 3.09
C PHE A 166 3.30 -16.58 4.32
N THR A 167 3.83 -17.78 4.57
CA THR A 167 4.92 -17.96 5.52
C THR A 167 6.25 -17.53 4.88
N VAL A 168 6.99 -16.69 5.59
CA VAL A 168 8.30 -16.17 5.19
C VAL A 168 9.36 -17.10 5.77
N ALA A 169 10.05 -17.83 4.90
CA ALA A 169 11.15 -18.69 5.29
C ALA A 169 12.39 -17.88 5.71
N ASP A 170 13.36 -18.52 6.37
CA ASP A 170 14.57 -17.85 6.86
C ASP A 170 15.44 -17.28 5.72
N ASP A 171 15.33 -17.83 4.51
CA ASP A 171 15.96 -17.31 3.28
C ASP A 171 15.13 -16.24 2.58
N GLY A 172 13.99 -15.85 3.16
CA GLY A 172 13.01 -14.88 2.66
C GLY A 172 12.05 -15.45 1.59
N ALA A 173 12.06 -16.74 1.29
CA ALA A 173 11.12 -17.32 0.33
C ALA A 173 9.69 -17.32 0.90
N LEU A 174 8.69 -17.15 0.02
CA LEU A 174 7.28 -17.20 0.41
C LEU A 174 6.74 -18.62 0.19
N THR A 175 6.16 -19.19 1.23
CA THR A 175 5.62 -20.55 1.26
C THR A 175 4.24 -20.56 1.91
N ASP A 176 3.57 -21.72 1.93
CA ASP A 176 2.32 -21.92 2.68
C ASP A 176 1.25 -20.84 2.41
N ARG A 177 0.95 -20.62 1.13
CA ARG A 177 -0.09 -19.68 0.69
C ARG A 177 -1.44 -20.08 1.29
N ARG A 178 -2.08 -19.16 2.00
CA ARG A 178 -3.39 -19.37 2.63
C ARG A 178 -4.20 -18.07 2.66
N THR A 179 -5.52 -18.18 2.78
CA THR A 179 -6.37 -17.00 3.04
C THR A 179 -6.09 -16.52 4.47
N TYR A 180 -5.75 -15.24 4.62
CA TYR A 180 -5.67 -14.57 5.92
C TYR A 180 -7.03 -14.02 6.36
N ALA A 181 -7.76 -13.40 5.43
CA ALA A 181 -9.12 -12.91 5.65
C ALA A 181 -9.91 -12.89 4.34
N ASP A 182 -11.08 -13.52 4.33
CA ASP A 182 -12.06 -13.46 3.24
C ASP A 182 -12.93 -12.20 3.40
N LEU A 183 -12.56 -11.13 2.70
CA LEU A 183 -13.23 -9.84 2.88
C LEU A 183 -14.60 -9.82 2.19
N ALA A 184 -14.79 -10.60 1.11
CA ALA A 184 -16.11 -10.77 0.51
C ALA A 184 -17.09 -11.34 1.55
N HIS A 185 -16.66 -12.36 2.30
CA HIS A 185 -17.46 -12.92 3.39
C HIS A 185 -17.65 -11.95 4.58
N LEU A 186 -16.59 -11.26 4.99
CA LEU A 186 -16.59 -10.42 6.20
C LEU A 186 -17.26 -9.06 6.01
N ILE A 187 -17.21 -8.49 4.81
CA ILE A 187 -17.61 -7.11 4.51
C ILE A 187 -18.67 -7.08 3.41
N GLY A 188 -18.46 -7.81 2.31
CA GLY A 188 -19.44 -7.97 1.24
C GLY A 188 -18.82 -8.12 -0.17
N ASP A 189 -19.62 -8.61 -1.11
CA ASP A 189 -19.18 -9.00 -2.47
C ASP A 189 -18.71 -7.83 -3.36
N ASP A 190 -18.91 -6.58 -2.95
CA ASP A 190 -18.40 -5.42 -3.68
C ASP A 190 -17.07 -4.91 -3.12
N VAL A 191 -16.56 -5.47 -2.01
CA VAL A 191 -15.33 -5.00 -1.38
C VAL A 191 -14.12 -5.14 -2.31
N ARG A 192 -13.26 -4.13 -2.36
CA ARG A 192 -11.99 -4.14 -3.08
C ARG A 192 -10.90 -3.69 -2.11
N PRO A 193 -10.09 -4.60 -1.55
CA PRO A 193 -8.98 -4.20 -0.68
C PRO A 193 -7.86 -3.56 -1.49
N ASP A 194 -7.21 -2.59 -0.88
CA ASP A 194 -6.13 -1.82 -1.51
C ASP A 194 -4.93 -1.72 -0.53
N GLY A 195 -4.51 -0.52 -0.11
CA GLY A 195 -3.42 -0.36 0.85
C GLY A 195 -3.76 -0.91 2.25
N ILE A 196 -2.79 -1.61 2.86
CA ILE A 196 -2.95 -2.24 4.19
C ILE A 196 -1.83 -1.83 5.14
N TRP A 197 -2.09 -1.94 6.44
CA TRP A 197 -1.09 -1.70 7.48
C TRP A 197 -1.31 -2.62 8.68
N SER A 198 -0.28 -3.34 9.10
CA SER A 198 -0.36 -4.23 10.26
C SER A 198 -0.13 -3.49 11.58
N THR A 199 -0.80 -3.96 12.62
CA THR A 199 -0.59 -3.60 14.02
C THR A 199 -0.60 -4.88 14.86
N GLN A 200 -0.46 -4.75 16.18
CA GLN A 200 -0.59 -5.88 17.10
C GLN A 200 -2.03 -6.45 17.13
N ASP A 201 -3.01 -5.66 16.70
CA ASP A 201 -4.43 -5.99 16.79
C ASP A 201 -4.95 -6.67 15.53
N GLY A 202 -4.17 -6.65 14.45
CA GLY A 202 -4.54 -7.20 13.16
C GLY A 202 -3.97 -6.39 12.01
N VAL A 203 -4.65 -6.45 10.86
CA VAL A 203 -4.31 -5.71 9.65
C VAL A 203 -5.43 -4.71 9.37
N TRP A 204 -5.09 -3.43 9.36
CA TRP A 204 -5.94 -2.39 8.80
C TRP A 204 -5.93 -2.49 7.28
N VAL A 205 -7.11 -2.38 6.68
CA VAL A 205 -7.33 -2.52 5.24
C VAL A 205 -8.16 -1.35 4.77
N ALA A 206 -7.63 -0.58 3.81
CA ALA A 206 -8.44 0.34 3.03
C ALA A 206 -9.33 -0.49 2.08
N THR A 207 -10.65 -0.38 2.22
CA THR A 207 -11.61 -1.07 1.36
C THR A 207 -12.26 -0.09 0.40
N THR A 208 -11.63 0.12 -0.75
CA THR A 208 -11.93 1.20 -1.72
C THR A 208 -13.42 1.30 -2.05
N THR A 209 -14.02 0.23 -2.53
CA THR A 209 -15.46 0.14 -2.85
C THR A 209 -16.31 -0.34 -1.67
N GLY A 210 -15.67 -0.77 -0.58
CA GLY A 210 -16.35 -1.06 0.69
C GLY A 210 -16.68 0.20 1.50
N HIS A 211 -16.15 1.35 1.09
CA HIS A 211 -16.34 2.65 1.76
C HIS A 211 -16.03 2.59 3.26
N ALA A 212 -14.99 1.83 3.62
CA ALA A 212 -14.57 1.67 5.00
C ALA A 212 -13.08 1.36 5.13
N VAL A 213 -12.54 1.67 6.30
CA VAL A 213 -11.24 1.16 6.74
C VAL A 213 -11.51 0.11 7.81
N ALA A 214 -11.17 -1.13 7.52
CA ALA A 214 -11.49 -2.29 8.35
C ALA A 214 -10.24 -2.83 9.05
N LEU A 215 -10.37 -3.22 10.31
CA LEU A 215 -9.36 -3.99 11.02
C LEU A 215 -9.77 -5.46 11.01
N VAL A 216 -8.91 -6.31 10.45
CA VAL A 216 -9.15 -7.76 10.39
C VAL A 216 -8.02 -8.54 11.05
N ARG A 217 -8.36 -9.65 11.72
CA ARG A 217 -7.40 -10.54 12.36
C ARG A 217 -7.79 -11.99 12.12
N GLU A 218 -6.98 -12.72 11.37
CA GLU A 218 -7.19 -14.16 11.09
C GLU A 218 -8.66 -14.52 10.75
N ASN A 219 -9.19 -13.89 9.70
CA ASN A 219 -10.56 -14.06 9.23
C ASN A 219 -11.67 -13.62 10.21
N GLU A 220 -11.34 -12.74 11.15
CA GLU A 220 -12.28 -12.00 12.01
C GLU A 220 -12.31 -10.52 11.59
N LEU A 221 -13.50 -9.94 11.45
CA LEU A 221 -13.67 -8.48 11.36
C LEU A 221 -13.71 -7.91 12.78
N VAL A 222 -12.63 -7.25 13.21
CA VAL A 222 -12.50 -6.68 14.56
C VAL A 222 -13.27 -5.36 14.66
N THR A 223 -13.08 -4.47 13.68
CA THR A 223 -13.83 -3.22 13.58
C THR A 223 -13.84 -2.69 12.15
N SER A 224 -14.77 -1.79 11.86
CA SER A 224 -14.89 -1.14 10.56
C SER A 224 -15.32 0.31 10.74
N ILE A 225 -14.61 1.23 10.09
CA ILE A 225 -14.85 2.66 10.17
C ILE A 225 -15.28 3.15 8.78
N GLY A 226 -16.56 3.49 8.64
CA GLY A 226 -17.12 3.98 7.38
C GLY A 226 -16.56 5.35 6.98
N THR A 227 -16.31 5.52 5.69
CA THR A 227 -15.78 6.75 5.07
C THR A 227 -16.85 7.55 4.33
N GLY A 228 -18.12 7.17 4.49
CA GLY A 228 -19.25 7.80 3.78
C GLY A 228 -19.14 7.53 2.29
N THR A 229 -19.16 8.58 1.46
CA THR A 229 -19.01 8.46 0.00
C THR A 229 -17.56 8.42 -0.46
N LEU A 230 -16.60 8.72 0.43
CA LEU A 230 -15.17 8.72 0.09
C LEU A 230 -14.65 7.30 -0.05
N LEU A 231 -13.67 7.12 -0.93
CA LEU A 231 -13.01 5.83 -1.18
C LEU A 231 -11.68 5.79 -0.41
N PRO A 232 -11.51 4.94 0.61
CA PRO A 232 -10.23 4.77 1.25
C PRO A 232 -9.28 4.02 0.32
N ILE A 233 -8.07 4.55 0.10
CA ILE A 233 -7.10 4.00 -0.85
C ILE A 233 -5.98 3.27 -0.12
N ALA A 234 -5.34 3.91 0.86
CA ALA A 234 -4.27 3.31 1.63
C ALA A 234 -4.23 3.83 3.06
N CYS A 235 -3.48 3.15 3.93
CA CYS A 235 -3.31 3.56 5.32
C CYS A 235 -1.92 3.27 5.87
N CYS A 236 -1.53 4.01 6.92
CA CYS A 236 -0.37 3.69 7.75
C CYS A 236 -0.55 4.21 9.17
N SER A 237 0.17 3.61 10.13
CA SER A 237 0.19 4.07 11.52
C SER A 237 1.48 4.83 11.84
N ASP A 238 1.43 5.71 12.84
CA ASP A 238 2.63 6.25 13.48
C ASP A 238 3.32 5.30 14.46
N GLY A 239 2.81 4.06 14.59
CA GLY A 239 3.25 3.09 15.60
C GLY A 239 2.62 3.32 16.98
N GLY A 240 1.75 4.32 17.11
CA GLY A 240 0.97 4.63 18.30
C GLY A 240 -0.52 4.34 18.08
N ASN A 241 -1.36 5.28 18.50
CA ASN A 241 -2.82 5.20 18.39
C ASN A 241 -3.36 5.99 17.19
N ARG A 242 -2.50 6.39 16.25
CA ARG A 242 -2.90 7.16 15.08
C ARG A 242 -2.81 6.32 13.82
N LEU A 243 -3.86 6.38 13.02
CA LEU A 243 -3.93 5.81 11.69
C LEU A 243 -4.20 6.94 10.69
N PHE A 244 -3.31 7.06 9.71
CA PHE A 244 -3.48 7.96 8.56
C PHE A 244 -4.09 7.17 7.42
N VAL A 245 -5.12 7.73 6.80
CA VAL A 245 -5.87 7.08 5.71
C VAL A 245 -5.98 8.06 4.56
N THR A 246 -5.59 7.63 3.36
CA THR A 246 -5.85 8.41 2.14
C THR A 246 -7.29 8.16 1.68
N LEU A 247 -8.02 9.25 1.44
CA LEU A 247 -9.44 9.23 1.08
C LEU A 247 -9.62 9.96 -0.24
N ALA A 248 -10.03 9.24 -1.28
CA ALA A 248 -10.34 9.77 -2.59
C ALA A 248 -11.82 10.18 -2.69
N ASP A 249 -12.05 11.39 -3.20
CA ASP A 249 -13.36 11.91 -3.58
C ASP A 249 -13.47 11.99 -5.10
N THR A 250 -14.44 11.27 -5.67
CA THR A 250 -14.73 11.27 -7.10
C THR A 250 -15.75 12.34 -7.50
N HIS A 251 -16.27 13.12 -6.54
CA HIS A 251 -17.33 14.11 -6.75
C HIS A 251 -18.58 13.52 -7.42
N GLY A 252 -18.87 12.25 -7.12
CA GLY A 252 -20.03 11.51 -7.65
C GLY A 252 -19.82 10.89 -9.02
N LEU A 253 -18.64 11.03 -9.64
CA LEU A 253 -18.30 10.32 -10.88
C LEU A 253 -17.99 8.84 -10.59
N PRO A 254 -18.26 7.93 -11.55
CA PRO A 254 -17.73 6.57 -11.50
C PRO A 254 -16.20 6.59 -11.38
N LEU A 255 -15.63 5.73 -10.53
CA LEU A 255 -14.19 5.77 -10.22
C LEU A 255 -13.30 5.75 -11.47
N GLY A 256 -13.57 4.85 -12.41
CA GLY A 256 -12.77 4.77 -13.65
C GLY A 256 -12.81 6.05 -14.48
N GLU A 257 -13.95 6.75 -14.53
CA GLU A 257 -14.09 8.04 -15.22
C GLU A 257 -13.36 9.14 -14.46
N ALA A 258 -13.51 9.19 -13.13
CA ALA A 258 -12.83 10.17 -12.29
C ALA A 258 -11.31 10.05 -12.40
N MET A 259 -10.77 8.83 -12.39
CA MET A 259 -9.34 8.57 -12.58
C MET A 259 -8.88 8.94 -13.99
N ALA A 260 -9.63 8.57 -15.03
CA ALA A 260 -9.27 8.86 -16.43
C ALA A 260 -9.23 10.38 -16.72
N THR A 261 -10.11 11.15 -16.07
CA THR A 261 -10.20 12.61 -16.21
C THR A 261 -9.38 13.37 -15.17
N LYS A 262 -8.69 12.67 -14.25
CA LYS A 262 -7.99 13.24 -13.10
C LYS A 262 -8.86 14.18 -12.24
N ALA A 263 -10.15 13.85 -12.14
CA ALA A 263 -11.13 14.60 -11.35
C ALA A 263 -11.17 14.19 -9.86
N VAL A 264 -10.30 13.25 -9.46
CA VAL A 264 -10.21 12.81 -8.07
C VAL A 264 -9.48 13.86 -7.22
N HIS A 265 -10.03 14.14 -6.05
CA HIS A 265 -9.33 14.86 -5.00
C HIS A 265 -9.09 13.93 -3.82
N THR A 266 -7.84 13.81 -3.38
CA THR A 266 -7.48 12.99 -2.24
C THR A 266 -7.11 13.85 -1.03
N THR A 267 -7.61 13.46 0.13
CA THR A 267 -7.21 13.99 1.44
C THR A 267 -6.55 12.89 2.28
N VAL A 268 -5.84 13.27 3.33
CA VAL A 268 -5.42 12.36 4.39
C VAL A 268 -6.29 12.63 5.61
N ALA A 269 -7.01 11.61 6.06
CA ALA A 269 -7.70 11.63 7.34
C ALA A 269 -6.83 11.01 8.43
N LEU A 270 -6.88 11.62 9.62
CA LEU A 270 -6.36 11.08 10.85
C LEU A 270 -7.50 10.44 11.66
N LEU A 271 -7.28 9.18 12.03
CA LEU A 271 -8.09 8.39 12.93
C LEU A 271 -7.31 8.15 14.22
N GLU A 272 -7.98 8.35 15.35
CA GLU A 272 -7.50 7.83 16.64
C GLU A 272 -8.09 6.44 16.83
N VAL A 273 -7.23 5.43 16.82
CA VAL A 273 -7.59 4.03 17.01
C VAL A 273 -7.28 3.63 18.45
N PRO A 274 -8.23 3.07 19.21
CA PRO A 274 -7.97 2.61 20.57
C PRO A 274 -6.82 1.60 20.57
N LYS A 275 -5.91 1.69 21.56
CA LYS A 275 -4.93 0.62 21.77
C LYS A 275 -5.65 -0.62 22.30
N ALA A 276 -5.26 -1.81 21.90
CA ALA A 276 -5.64 -3.00 22.65
C ALA A 276 -5.19 -2.86 24.12
N GLY A 277 -6.17 -2.97 25.02
CA GLY A 277 -5.99 -2.85 26.47
C GLY A 277 -6.61 -1.61 27.10
N ASP A 278 -7.00 -0.59 26.31
CA ASP A 278 -7.64 0.64 26.83
C ASP A 278 -9.18 0.52 26.92
N THR A 279 -9.70 -0.67 27.24
CA THR A 279 -11.08 -0.80 27.77
C THR A 279 -11.04 -0.61 29.27
N SER A 280 -11.21 0.64 29.71
CA SER A 280 -11.57 0.99 31.10
C SER A 280 -13.07 1.23 31.21
#